data_AF-A7TFN2-F1
#
_entry.id   AF-A7TFN2-F1
#
_cell.length_a   1.000
_cell.length_b   1.000
_cell.length_c   1.000
_cell.angle_alpha   90.00
_cell.angle_beta   90.00
_cell.angle_gamma   90.00
#
_symmetry.space_group_name_H-M   'P 1'
#
loop_
_entity.id
_entity.type
_entity.pdbx_description
1 polymer ?
#
loop_
_entity_poly.entity_id
_entity_poly.type
_entity_poly.pdbx_seq_one_letter_code
_entity_poly.pdbx_strand_id
1 'polypeptide(L)'
;MMKVVGLISRRDFHVSRRILNSFESVHISDTNRYKKLLIERGNFTDQQANTIVDLMTDAMKGGINHVAQDLAKREKLTQLTYQQRVDFAKLRDQLLSSDKTEFNNIQNEYERLRTDLEKLRNKLREEISKANAGFKLDLSLEKGRIREESSHHDIQIKQIDTRIDEEIVNMKIQIDSVKTQVMQWLFGVCTGTFALVLAYVRLIS
;
A
#
# COMPACT_ATOMS: atom_id res chain seq x y z
N MET A 1 6.86 13.94 17.57
CA MET A 1 6.21 14.82 18.57
C MET A 1 5.90 16.15 17.87
N MET A 2 4.69 16.34 17.35
CA MET A 2 4.35 17.50 16.51
C MET A 2 3.03 18.09 17.02
N LYS A 3 3.11 19.28 17.62
CA LYS A 3 1.96 20.05 18.11
C LYS A 3 1.25 20.69 16.92
N VAL A 4 0.04 20.23 16.60
CA VAL A 4 -0.84 20.93 15.67
C VAL A 4 -1.58 22.00 16.48
N VAL A 5 -1.15 23.24 16.27
CA VAL A 5 -1.79 24.46 16.80
C VAL A 5 -3.14 24.61 16.08
N GLY A 6 -4.23 24.33 16.78
CA GLY A 6 -5.57 24.61 16.29
C GLY A 6 -5.82 26.12 16.27
N LEU A 7 -5.81 26.72 15.08
CA LEU A 7 -6.37 28.04 14.84
C LEU A 7 -7.87 27.98 15.12
N ILE A 8 -8.28 28.42 16.31
CA ILE A 8 -9.68 28.62 16.68
C ILE A 8 -10.19 29.81 15.86
N SER A 9 -10.70 29.52 14.66
CA SER A 9 -11.54 30.47 13.93
C SER A 9 -12.82 30.63 14.75
N ARG A 10 -12.90 31.72 15.51
CA ARG A 10 -14.12 32.14 16.21
C ARG A 10 -15.18 32.38 15.14
N ARG A 11 -16.09 31.41 14.98
CA ARG A 11 -17.32 31.62 14.24
C ARG A 11 -18.22 32.48 15.10
N ASP A 12 -18.25 33.78 14.80
CA ASP A 12 -19.23 34.69 15.36
C ASP A 12 -20.61 34.23 14.91
N PHE A 13 -21.32 33.52 15.78
CA PHE A 13 -22.74 33.28 15.61
C PHE A 13 -23.43 34.63 15.64
N HIS A 14 -24.09 35.00 14.54
CA HIS A 14 -25.03 36.11 14.53
C HIS A 14 -26.14 35.80 15.51
N VAL A 15 -25.97 36.25 16.76
CA VAL A 15 -27.05 36.34 17.73
C VAL A 15 -28.01 37.39 17.17
N SER A 16 -29.08 36.93 16.51
CA SER A 16 -30.21 37.79 16.18
C SER A 16 -30.72 38.36 17.49
N ARG A 17 -30.33 39.61 17.79
CA ARG A 17 -30.83 40.36 18.92
C ARG A 17 -32.35 40.32 18.83
N ARG A 18 -33.03 39.68 19.77
CA ARG A 18 -34.49 39.72 19.85
C ARG A 18 -34.87 41.18 19.99
N ILE A 19 -35.31 41.80 18.88
CA ILE A 19 -35.99 43.08 18.91
C ILE A 19 -37.34 42.78 19.56
N LEU A 20 -37.35 42.84 20.88
CA LEU A 20 -38.53 42.79 21.73
C LEU A 20 -39.12 44.21 21.86
N ASN A 21 -39.01 45.04 20.83
CA ASN A 21 -39.78 46.27 20.79
C ASN A 21 -41.20 45.86 20.43
N SER A 22 -42.08 45.98 21.43
CA SER A 22 -43.52 45.99 21.26
C SER A 22 -43.87 46.93 20.10
N PHE A 23 -44.36 46.38 19.00
CA PHE A 23 -45.28 47.12 18.15
C PHE A 23 -46.58 47.24 18.96
N GLU A 24 -46.53 48.15 19.93
CA GLU A 24 -47.73 48.73 20.52
C GLU A 24 -48.52 49.32 19.35
N SER A 25 -49.83 49.10 19.30
CA SER A 25 -50.68 49.63 18.24
C SER A 25 -50.32 51.10 18.04
N VAL A 26 -49.92 51.49 16.83
CA VAL A 26 -49.58 52.89 16.52
C VAL A 26 -50.84 53.70 16.68
N HIS A 27 -51.07 54.18 17.91
CA HIS A 27 -52.10 55.13 18.21
C HIS A 27 -51.58 56.45 17.63
N ILE A 28 -52.21 56.95 16.57
CA ILE A 28 -51.93 58.27 16.01
C ILE A 28 -52.41 59.29 17.03
N SER A 29 -51.58 59.45 18.06
CA SER A 29 -51.79 60.34 19.18
C SER A 29 -51.34 61.70 18.65
N ASP A 30 -52.30 62.54 18.27
CA ASP A 30 -52.16 64.00 17.99
C ASP A 30 -52.79 64.50 16.67
N THR A 31 -53.75 63.82 16.04
CA THR A 31 -54.49 64.36 14.87
C THR A 31 -55.05 65.78 15.11
N ASN A 32 -55.56 66.04 16.33
CA ASN A 32 -56.06 67.36 16.74
C ASN A 32 -54.96 68.44 16.82
N ARG A 33 -53.71 68.07 17.15
CA ARG A 33 -52.58 69.03 17.19
C ARG A 33 -52.16 69.44 15.79
N TYR A 34 -52.09 68.47 14.87
CA TYR A 34 -51.76 68.74 13.47
C TYR A 34 -52.82 69.60 12.78
N LYS A 35 -54.10 69.37 13.09
CA LYS A 35 -55.20 70.23 12.64
C LYS A 35 -55.02 71.69 13.06
N LYS A 36 -54.73 71.95 14.34
CA LYS A 36 -54.49 73.32 14.85
C LYS A 36 -53.31 74.00 14.15
N LEU A 37 -52.20 73.26 13.97
CA LEU A 37 -51.01 73.77 13.28
C LEU A 37 -51.28 74.15 11.81
N LEU A 38 -52.12 73.38 11.10
CA LEU A 38 -52.52 73.68 9.72
C LEU A 38 -53.33 74.97 9.64
N ILE A 39 -54.22 75.21 10.61
CA ILE A 39 -55.06 76.42 10.66
C ILE A 39 -54.20 77.64 11.04
N GLU A 40 -53.37 77.54 12.07
CA GLU A 40 -52.58 78.67 12.60
C GLU A 40 -51.42 79.09 11.70
N ARG A 41 -50.73 78.15 11.04
CA ARG A 41 -49.55 78.45 10.22
C ARG A 41 -49.81 78.46 8.72
N GLY A 42 -50.82 77.70 8.27
CA GLY A 42 -51.09 77.50 6.85
C GLY A 42 -52.26 78.33 6.30
N ASN A 43 -52.99 79.06 7.16
CA ASN A 43 -54.22 79.77 6.82
C ASN A 43 -55.28 78.87 6.13
N PHE A 44 -55.27 77.56 6.42
CA PHE A 44 -56.26 76.64 5.88
C PHE A 44 -57.58 76.76 6.63
N THR A 45 -58.69 76.63 5.91
CA THR A 45 -60.02 76.56 6.55
C THR A 45 -60.18 75.27 7.37
N ASP A 46 -61.03 75.29 8.39
CA ASP A 46 -61.21 74.15 9.32
C ASP A 46 -61.58 72.85 8.58
N GLN A 47 -62.39 72.96 7.51
CA GLN A 47 -62.76 71.85 6.65
C GLN A 47 -61.57 71.31 5.85
N GLN A 48 -60.71 72.17 5.30
CA GLN A 48 -59.52 71.75 4.55
C GLN A 48 -58.49 71.09 5.47
N ALA A 49 -58.28 71.63 6.68
CA ALA A 49 -57.38 71.06 7.67
C ALA A 49 -57.84 69.67 8.13
N ASN A 50 -59.15 69.46 8.33
CA ASN A 50 -59.73 68.13 8.61
C ASN A 50 -59.43 67.14 7.48
N THR A 51 -59.78 67.48 6.24
CA THR A 51 -59.62 66.58 5.09
C THR A 51 -58.15 66.17 4.86
N ILE A 52 -57.21 67.09 5.06
CA ILE A 52 -55.77 66.80 4.93
C ILE A 52 -55.30 65.84 6.03
N VAL A 53 -55.72 66.08 7.27
CA VAL A 53 -55.35 65.22 8.41
C VAL A 53 -55.96 63.83 8.26
N ASP A 54 -57.20 63.73 7.76
CA ASP A 54 -57.87 62.45 7.50
C ASP A 54 -57.19 61.68 6.38
N LEU A 55 -56.87 62.33 5.25
CA LEU A 55 -56.14 61.70 4.15
C LEU A 55 -54.75 61.21 4.58
N MET A 56 -54.05 62.00 5.38
CA MET A 56 -52.72 61.63 5.89
C MET A 56 -52.80 60.48 6.91
N THR A 57 -53.84 60.47 7.73
CA THR A 57 -54.14 59.37 8.65
C THR A 57 -54.43 58.08 7.91
N ASP A 58 -55.21 58.14 6.82
CA ASP A 58 -55.53 56.97 6.00
C ASP A 58 -54.33 56.48 5.19
N ALA A 59 -53.53 57.39 4.63
CA ALA A 59 -52.27 57.04 3.98
C ALA A 59 -51.27 56.38 4.96
N MET A 60 -51.15 56.89 6.19
CA MET A 60 -50.32 56.26 7.23
C MET A 60 -50.85 54.89 7.65
N LYS A 61 -52.16 54.74 7.87
CA LYS A 61 -52.77 53.42 8.17
C LYS A 61 -52.53 52.43 7.03
N GLY A 62 -52.68 52.85 5.78
CA GLY A 62 -52.39 52.04 4.61
C GLY A 62 -50.92 51.61 4.53
N GLY A 63 -49.99 52.57 4.74
CA GLY A 63 -48.55 52.30 4.76
C GLY A 63 -48.12 51.37 5.90
N ILE A 64 -48.67 51.56 7.11
CA ILE A 64 -48.43 50.69 8.26
C ILE A 64 -48.93 49.27 7.99
N ASN A 65 -50.14 49.13 7.42
CA ASN A 65 -50.69 47.81 7.09
C ASN A 65 -49.84 47.10 6.01
N HIS A 66 -49.33 47.83 5.03
CA HIS A 66 -48.43 47.28 4.00
C HIS A 66 -47.09 46.84 4.60
N VAL A 67 -46.46 47.69 5.41
CA VAL A 67 -45.20 47.35 6.11
C VAL A 67 -45.40 46.22 7.10
N ALA A 68 -46.55 46.13 7.78
CA ALA A 68 -46.88 45.03 8.69
C ALA A 68 -47.19 43.70 7.97
N GLN A 69 -47.60 43.74 6.69
CA GLN A 69 -47.70 42.55 5.85
C GLN A 69 -46.32 42.03 5.42
N ASP A 70 -45.38 42.95 5.12
CA ASP A 70 -44.02 42.61 4.68
C ASP A 70 -43.07 42.27 5.83
N LEU A 71 -43.24 42.92 7.01
CA LEU A 71 -42.60 42.48 8.25
C LEU A 71 -43.14 41.10 8.60
N ALA A 72 -42.35 40.09 8.23
CA ALA A 72 -42.63 38.69 8.49
C ALA A 72 -43.26 38.51 9.88
N LYS A 73 -44.52 38.09 9.88
CA LYS A 73 -45.29 37.80 11.10
C LYS A 73 -44.38 37.01 12.05
N ARG A 74 -44.24 37.47 13.29
CA ARG A 74 -43.40 36.82 14.33
C ARG A 74 -43.60 35.31 14.38
N GLU A 75 -44.81 34.85 14.10
CA GLU A 75 -45.19 33.44 13.96
C GLU A 75 -44.39 32.71 12.84
N LYS A 76 -44.32 33.26 11.63
CA LYS A 76 -43.58 32.67 10.50
C LYS A 76 -42.08 32.58 10.77
N LEU A 77 -41.51 33.62 11.39
CA LEU A 77 -40.10 33.59 11.83
C LEU A 77 -39.86 32.52 12.90
N THR A 78 -40.81 32.34 13.82
CA THR A 78 -40.72 31.31 14.87
C THR A 78 -40.81 29.91 14.27
N GLN A 79 -41.71 29.68 13.31
CA GLN A 79 -41.82 28.42 12.58
C GLN A 79 -40.56 28.09 11.77
N LEU A 80 -40.02 29.06 11.03
CA LEU A 80 -38.74 28.90 10.30
C LEU A 80 -37.58 28.56 11.23
N THR A 81 -37.47 29.27 12.35
CA THR A 81 -36.43 28.99 13.36
C THR A 81 -36.59 27.60 13.96
N TYR A 82 -37.82 27.14 14.19
CA TYR A 82 -38.10 25.80 14.70
C TYR A 82 -37.72 24.72 13.67
N GLN A 83 -38.12 24.88 12.40
CA GLN A 83 -37.73 23.99 11.32
C GLN A 83 -36.22 23.88 11.19
N GLN A 84 -35.52 25.03 11.16
CA GLN A 84 -34.05 25.04 11.14
C GLN A 84 -33.44 24.27 12.30
N ARG A 85 -33.95 24.43 13.53
CA ARG A 85 -33.45 23.68 14.69
C ARG A 85 -33.65 22.17 14.55
N VAL A 86 -34.80 21.74 14.05
CA VAL A 86 -35.09 20.33 13.81
C VAL A 86 -34.17 19.77 12.73
N ASP A 87 -33.96 20.51 11.65
CA ASP A 87 -33.07 20.08 10.57
C ASP A 87 -31.61 20.01 11.02
N PHE A 88 -31.16 20.96 11.85
CA PHE A 88 -29.84 20.89 12.48
C PHE A 88 -29.68 19.67 13.39
N ALA A 89 -30.72 19.31 14.15
CA ALA A 89 -30.69 18.11 14.98
C ALA A 89 -30.59 16.84 14.11
N LYS A 90 -31.37 16.75 13.04
CA LYS A 90 -31.31 15.63 12.09
C LYS A 90 -29.96 15.50 11.41
N LEU A 91 -29.40 16.61 10.90
CA LEU A 91 -28.08 16.62 10.25
C LEU A 91 -26.98 16.17 11.21
N ARG A 92 -27.05 16.61 12.47
CA ARG A 92 -26.11 16.19 13.51
C ARG A 92 -26.20 14.69 13.76
N ASP A 93 -27.41 14.14 13.88
CA ASP A 93 -27.59 12.71 14.11
C ASP A 93 -27.13 11.88 12.91
N GLN A 94 -27.41 12.34 11.69
CA GLN A 94 -26.91 11.71 10.46
C GLN A 94 -25.37 11.73 10.41
N LEU A 95 -24.74 12.86 10.75
CA LEU A 95 -23.29 12.98 10.78
C LEU A 95 -22.68 12.01 11.81
N LEU A 96 -23.20 12.01 13.05
CA LEU A 96 -22.71 11.11 14.10
C LEU A 96 -22.88 9.64 13.73
N SER A 97 -24.01 9.29 13.09
CA SER A 97 -24.26 7.93 12.61
C SER A 97 -23.31 7.56 11.47
N SER A 98 -23.08 8.47 10.53
CA SER A 98 -22.17 8.27 9.40
C SER A 98 -20.74 8.09 9.89
N ASP A 99 -20.25 9.00 10.74
CA ASP A 99 -18.91 8.94 11.33
C ASP A 99 -18.69 7.63 12.09
N LYS A 100 -19.67 7.18 12.88
CA LYS A 100 -19.59 5.90 13.58
C LYS A 100 -19.53 4.71 12.61
N THR A 101 -20.29 4.78 11.52
CA THR A 101 -20.31 3.72 10.51
C THR A 101 -18.99 3.65 9.76
N GLU A 102 -18.47 4.80 9.33
CA GLU A 102 -17.16 4.91 8.67
C GLU A 102 -16.04 4.45 9.59
N PHE A 103 -16.04 4.86 10.86
CA PHE A 103 -15.06 4.42 11.84
C PHE A 103 -15.08 2.90 12.01
N ASN A 104 -16.26 2.30 12.17
CA ASN A 104 -16.39 0.85 12.27
C ASN A 104 -15.91 0.15 10.99
N ASN A 105 -16.20 0.72 9.81
CA ASN A 105 -15.74 0.16 8.53
C ASN A 105 -14.21 0.20 8.42
N ILE A 106 -13.60 1.33 8.77
CA ILE A 106 -12.13 1.49 8.80
C ILE A 106 -11.51 0.49 9.78
N GLN A 107 -12.10 0.32 10.97
CA GLN A 107 -11.59 -0.61 11.95
C GLN A 107 -11.68 -2.07 11.48
N ASN A 108 -12.78 -2.43 10.81
CA ASN A 108 -12.94 -3.77 10.22
C ASN A 108 -11.92 -4.02 9.10
N GLU A 109 -11.73 -3.06 8.20
CA GLU A 109 -10.74 -3.15 7.12
C GLU A 109 -9.31 -3.20 7.69
N TYR A 110 -9.03 -2.46 8.76
CA TYR A 110 -7.74 -2.53 9.45
C TYR A 110 -7.47 -3.93 10.03
N GLU A 111 -8.41 -4.52 10.76
CA GLU A 111 -8.24 -5.86 11.33
C GLU A 111 -8.15 -6.94 10.23
N ARG A 112 -8.90 -6.78 9.13
CA ARG A 112 -8.80 -7.65 7.97
C ARG A 112 -7.42 -7.57 7.33
N LEU A 113 -6.93 -6.36 7.04
CA LEU A 113 -5.62 -6.14 6.44
C LEU A 113 -4.50 -6.65 7.35
N ARG A 114 -4.61 -6.44 8.65
CA ARG A 114 -3.69 -6.96 9.65
C ARG A 114 -3.65 -8.49 9.65
N THR A 115 -4.81 -9.13 9.56
CA THR A 115 -4.93 -10.59 9.47
C THR A 115 -4.29 -11.13 8.20
N ASP A 116 -4.55 -10.48 7.05
CA ASP A 116 -3.98 -10.89 5.77
C ASP A 116 -2.47 -10.68 5.71
N LEU A 117 -1.97 -9.61 6.34
CA LEU A 117 -0.53 -9.36 6.49
C LEU A 117 0.14 -10.45 7.33
N GLU A 118 -0.47 -10.86 8.45
CA GLU A 118 0.04 -11.94 9.30
C GLU A 118 0.07 -13.28 8.55
N LYS A 119 -0.99 -13.59 7.78
CA LYS A 119 -1.05 -14.78 6.92
C LYS A 119 0.05 -14.76 5.86
N LEU A 120 0.23 -13.63 5.18
CA LEU A 120 1.25 -13.48 4.14
C LEU A 120 2.66 -13.64 4.73
N ARG A 121 2.91 -13.05 5.90
CA ARG A 121 4.18 -13.19 6.62
C ARG A 121 4.48 -14.65 6.95
N ASN A 122 3.49 -15.39 7.44
CA ASN A 122 3.66 -16.80 7.79
C ASN A 122 3.90 -17.66 6.54
N LYS A 123 3.15 -17.41 5.46
CA LYS A 123 3.33 -18.10 4.18
C LYS A 123 4.72 -17.85 3.59
N LEU A 124 5.19 -16.59 3.58
CA LEU A 124 6.53 -16.25 3.12
C LEU A 124 7.61 -16.95 3.94
N ARG A 125 7.45 -17.01 5.27
CA ARG A 125 8.40 -17.70 6.14
C ARG A 125 8.45 -19.20 5.85
N GLU A 126 7.29 -19.82 5.60
CA GLU A 126 7.19 -21.23 5.22
C GLU A 126 7.85 -21.49 3.85
N GLU A 127 7.59 -20.64 2.85
CA GLU A 127 8.20 -20.74 1.53
C GLU A 127 9.73 -20.57 1.58
N ILE A 128 10.24 -19.61 2.37
CA ILE A 128 11.68 -19.45 2.60
C ILE A 128 12.27 -20.69 3.26
N SER A 129 11.60 -21.24 4.28
CA SER A 129 12.04 -22.45 4.97
C SER A 129 12.09 -23.64 4.00
N LYS A 130 11.05 -23.81 3.18
CA LYS A 130 10.95 -24.86 2.17
C LYS A 130 12.03 -24.71 1.10
N ALA A 131 12.24 -23.51 0.58
CA ALA A 131 13.29 -23.22 -0.40
C ALA A 131 14.69 -23.50 0.17
N ASN A 132 14.95 -23.10 1.41
CA ASN A 132 16.23 -23.37 2.08
C ASN A 132 16.45 -24.86 2.34
N ALA A 133 15.39 -25.60 2.73
CA ALA A 133 15.45 -27.05 2.87
C ALA A 133 15.71 -27.74 1.51
N GLY A 134 15.05 -27.27 0.44
CA GLY A 134 15.29 -27.72 -0.92
C GLY A 134 16.75 -27.50 -1.35
N PHE A 135 17.25 -26.28 -1.18
CA PHE A 135 18.65 -25.95 -1.52
C PHE A 135 19.67 -26.79 -0.73
N LYS A 136 19.41 -27.04 0.56
CA LYS A 136 20.26 -27.93 1.37
C LYS A 136 20.23 -29.37 0.85
N LEU A 137 19.05 -29.88 0.48
CA LEU A 137 18.90 -31.21 -0.09
C LEU A 137 19.64 -31.31 -1.43
N ASP A 138 19.46 -30.33 -2.32
CA ASP A 138 20.12 -30.27 -3.62
C ASP A 138 21.64 -30.30 -3.46
N LEU A 139 22.18 -29.50 -2.53
CA LEU A 139 23.61 -29.50 -2.23
C LEU A 139 24.08 -30.85 -1.67
N SER A 140 23.29 -31.49 -0.81
CA SER A 140 23.61 -32.82 -0.27
C SER A 140 23.61 -33.90 -1.34
N LEU A 141 22.64 -33.86 -2.27
CA LEU A 141 22.57 -34.78 -3.40
C LEU A 141 23.74 -34.55 -4.36
N GLU A 142 24.05 -33.30 -4.68
CA GLU A 142 25.15 -32.95 -5.57
C GLU A 142 26.52 -33.33 -4.96
N LYS A 143 26.70 -33.13 -3.65
CA LYS A 143 27.88 -33.66 -2.94
C LYS A 143 27.98 -35.18 -3.00
N GLY A 144 26.84 -35.88 -2.88
CA GLY A 144 26.76 -37.33 -3.04
C GLY A 144 27.18 -37.75 -4.46
N ARG A 145 26.63 -37.09 -5.47
CA ARG A 145 26.94 -37.33 -6.89
C ARG A 145 28.40 -37.10 -7.22
N ILE A 146 28.99 -35.98 -6.78
CA ILE A 146 30.42 -35.69 -6.96
C ILE A 146 31.28 -36.77 -6.30
N ARG A 147 30.90 -37.22 -5.10
CA ARG A 147 31.64 -38.29 -4.40
C ARG A 147 31.57 -39.62 -5.15
N GLU A 148 30.40 -39.99 -5.66
CA GLU A 148 30.22 -41.21 -6.45
C GLU A 148 31.01 -41.14 -7.77
N GLU A 149 30.95 -40.01 -8.48
CA GLU A 149 31.72 -39.76 -9.70
C GLU A 149 33.24 -39.82 -9.43
N SER A 150 33.70 -39.21 -8.34
CA SER A 150 35.10 -39.30 -7.90
C SER A 150 35.51 -40.73 -7.58
N SER A 151 34.67 -41.49 -6.85
CA SER A 151 34.95 -42.89 -6.53
C SER A 151 35.01 -43.76 -7.79
N HIS A 152 34.15 -43.46 -8.78
CA HIS A 152 34.15 -44.16 -10.06
C HIS A 152 35.44 -43.87 -10.85
N HIS A 153 35.91 -42.61 -10.85
CA HIS A 153 37.20 -42.27 -11.44
C HIS A 153 38.37 -42.95 -10.72
N ASP A 154 38.37 -42.98 -9.39
CA ASP A 154 39.42 -43.67 -8.62
C ASP A 154 39.51 -45.17 -8.96
N ILE A 155 38.36 -45.83 -9.13
CA ILE A 155 38.30 -47.25 -9.54
C ILE A 155 38.85 -47.42 -10.95
N GLN A 156 38.42 -46.58 -11.90
CA GLN A 156 38.93 -46.63 -13.28
C GLN A 156 40.44 -46.41 -13.34
N ILE A 157 40.96 -45.44 -12.59
CA ILE A 157 42.40 -45.17 -12.51
C ILE A 157 43.13 -46.40 -11.98
N LYS A 158 42.65 -47.03 -10.89
CA LYS A 158 43.26 -48.26 -10.37
C LYS A 158 43.22 -49.41 -11.36
N GLN A 159 42.11 -49.59 -12.09
CA GLN A 159 42.01 -50.62 -13.12
C GLN A 159 42.99 -50.38 -14.26
N ILE A 160 43.15 -49.13 -14.69
CA ILE A 160 44.14 -48.75 -15.70
C ILE A 160 45.56 -49.00 -15.18
N ASP A 161 45.86 -48.63 -13.93
CA ASP A 161 47.15 -48.84 -13.29
C ASP A 161 47.50 -50.34 -13.25
N THR A 162 46.56 -51.19 -12.84
CA THR A 162 46.75 -52.65 -12.87
C THR A 162 46.97 -53.19 -14.28
N ARG A 163 46.29 -52.65 -15.29
CA ARG A 163 46.51 -53.05 -16.69
C ARG A 163 47.89 -52.63 -17.17
N ILE A 164 48.34 -51.44 -16.80
CA ILE A 164 49.69 -50.95 -17.14
C ILE A 164 50.75 -51.87 -16.51
N ASP A 165 50.59 -52.25 -15.24
CA ASP A 165 51.50 -53.20 -14.58
C ASP A 165 51.54 -54.57 -15.27
N GLU A 166 50.38 -55.10 -15.68
CA GLU A 166 50.30 -56.34 -16.45
C GLU A 166 51.01 -56.22 -17.81
N GLU A 167 50.81 -55.10 -18.52
CA GLU A 167 51.49 -54.82 -19.78
C GLU A 167 53.01 -54.70 -19.59
N ILE A 168 53.48 -54.08 -18.50
CA ILE A 168 54.90 -53.98 -18.14
C ILE A 168 55.49 -55.38 -17.89
N VAL A 169 54.81 -56.23 -17.11
CA VAL A 169 55.27 -57.60 -16.83
C VAL A 169 55.32 -58.42 -18.12
N ASN A 170 54.29 -58.32 -18.96
CA ASN A 170 54.25 -59.01 -20.25
C ASN A 170 55.42 -58.57 -21.17
N MET A 171 55.66 -57.26 -21.28
CA MET A 171 56.82 -56.73 -22.03
C MET A 171 58.14 -57.24 -21.47
N LYS A 172 58.30 -57.31 -20.15
CA LYS A 172 59.50 -57.85 -19.51
C LYS A 172 59.74 -59.32 -19.85
N ILE A 173 58.68 -60.15 -19.81
CA ILE A 173 58.76 -61.56 -20.21
C ILE A 173 59.15 -61.68 -21.69
N GLN A 174 58.59 -60.85 -22.57
CA GLN A 174 58.96 -60.83 -23.98
C GLN A 174 60.44 -60.45 -24.18
N ILE A 175 60.94 -59.45 -23.45
CA ILE A 175 62.36 -59.06 -23.48
C ILE A 175 63.27 -60.19 -23.00
N ASP A 176 62.95 -60.83 -21.86
CA ASP A 176 63.75 -61.94 -21.32
C ASP A 176 63.76 -63.13 -22.27
N SER A 177 62.61 -63.44 -22.90
CA SER A 177 62.51 -64.46 -23.94
C SER A 177 63.43 -64.14 -25.13
N VAL A 178 63.34 -62.93 -25.69
CA VAL A 178 64.20 -62.48 -26.79
C VAL A 178 65.68 -62.55 -26.40
N LYS A 179 66.04 -62.16 -25.18
CA LYS A 179 67.42 -62.27 -24.66
C LYS A 179 67.91 -63.71 -24.63
N THR A 180 67.11 -64.65 -24.14
CA THR A 180 67.49 -66.07 -24.13
C THR A 180 67.63 -66.64 -25.54
N GLN A 181 66.75 -66.24 -26.46
CA GLN A 181 66.83 -66.63 -27.87
C GLN A 181 68.13 -66.11 -28.50
N VAL A 182 68.48 -64.85 -28.29
CA VAL A 182 69.76 -64.26 -28.77
C VAL A 182 70.96 -65.02 -28.19
N MET A 183 70.92 -65.37 -26.91
CA MET A 183 72.00 -66.13 -26.27
C MET A 183 72.13 -67.56 -26.84
N GLN A 184 71.01 -68.22 -27.14
CA GLN A 184 71.00 -69.51 -27.85
C GLN A 184 71.59 -69.39 -29.26
N TRP A 185 71.20 -68.37 -30.03
CA TRP A 185 71.79 -68.10 -31.35
C TRP A 185 73.31 -67.87 -31.24
N LEU A 186 73.77 -67.13 -30.24
CA LEU A 186 75.20 -66.91 -29.99
C LEU A 186 75.93 -68.22 -29.74
N PHE A 187 75.40 -69.10 -28.88
CA PHE A 187 75.98 -70.43 -28.66
C PHE A 187 76.02 -71.27 -29.95
N GLY A 188 74.97 -71.21 -30.77
CA GLY A 188 74.91 -71.88 -32.07
C GLY A 188 75.98 -71.38 -33.05
N VAL A 189 76.15 -70.06 -33.15
CA VAL A 189 77.17 -69.43 -34.00
C VAL A 189 78.58 -69.78 -33.53
N CYS A 190 78.88 -69.66 -32.22
CA CYS A 190 80.19 -70.02 -31.67
C CYS A 190 80.53 -71.50 -31.89
N THR A 191 79.57 -72.39 -31.70
CA THR A 191 79.77 -73.83 -31.95
C THR A 191 79.98 -74.12 -33.43
N GLY A 192 79.22 -73.46 -34.31
CA GLY A 192 79.37 -73.58 -35.76
C GLY A 192 80.72 -73.08 -36.27
N THR A 193 81.18 -71.91 -35.81
CA THR A 193 82.50 -71.39 -36.20
C THR A 193 83.63 -72.27 -35.65
N PHE A 194 83.53 -72.75 -34.42
CA PHE A 194 84.50 -73.70 -33.85
C PHE A 194 84.56 -75.00 -34.65
N ALA A 195 83.41 -75.56 -35.06
CA ALA A 195 83.35 -76.75 -35.91
C ALA A 195 83.99 -76.51 -37.29
N LEU A 196 83.78 -75.34 -37.90
CA LEU A 196 84.43 -74.97 -39.17
C LEU A 196 85.95 -74.85 -39.03
N VAL A 197 86.45 -74.24 -37.95
CA VAL A 197 87.89 -74.15 -37.67
C VAL A 197 88.48 -75.55 -37.50
N LEU A 198 87.83 -76.43 -36.73
CA LEU A 198 88.27 -77.82 -36.56
C LEU A 198 88.28 -78.58 -37.89
N ALA A 199 87.25 -78.40 -38.73
CA ALA A 199 87.19 -79.02 -40.05
C ALA A 199 88.32 -78.51 -40.96
N TYR A 200 88.65 -77.21 -40.91
CA TYR A 200 89.74 -76.62 -41.68
C TYR A 200 91.11 -77.13 -41.23
N VAL A 201 91.36 -77.19 -39.90
CA VAL A 201 92.59 -77.78 -39.35
C VAL A 201 92.75 -79.24 -39.80
N ARG A 202 91.66 -80.00 -39.82
CA ARG A 202 91.66 -81.39 -40.29
C ARG A 202 91.93 -81.54 -41.80
N LEU A 203 91.62 -80.54 -42.61
CA LEU A 203 91.86 -80.57 -44.05
C LEU A 203 93.31 -80.20 -44.42
N ILE A 204 94.00 -79.47 -43.54
CA ILE A 204 95.40 -79.04 -43.73
C ILE A 204 96.40 -80.01 -43.08
N SER A 205 96.03 -80.70 -42.00
CA SER A 205 96.81 -81.80 -41.41
C SER A 205 96.67 -83.09 -42.22
#